data_AF-A0A7S3C1I9-F1
#
_entry.id   AF-A0A7S3C1I9-F1
#
_cell.length_a   1.000
_cell.length_b   1.000
_cell.length_c   1.000
_cell.angle_alpha   90.00
_cell.angle_beta   90.00
_cell.angle_gamma   90.00
#
_symmetry.space_group_name_H-M   'P 1'
#
loop_
_entity.id
_entity.type
_entity.pdbx_description
1 polymer ?
#
loop_
_entity_poly.entity_id
_entity_poly.type
_entity_poly.pdbx_seq_one_letter_code
_entity_poly.pdbx_strand_id
1 'polypeptide(L)'
;FEETEDSVRVGDSKRIMKPFVEKPVSGEDHNVYIYFPPSAGGGCKKLFRKKNDRSSEYFPEINRVRRDGQSYIYEAFLPTGGTDVKVYTLGPNYAHAEARKSPVVDGRVLRTAEGKEVRFPVLLNPYEKEIARAVTLAS
;
A
#
# COMPACT_ATOMS: atom_id res chain seq x y z
N PHE A 1 7.13 -9.42 20.14
CA PHE A 1 6.04 -9.05 19.21
C PHE A 1 4.73 -9.30 19.93
N GLU A 2 3.87 -8.29 20.03
CA GLU A 2 2.56 -8.40 20.68
C GLU A 2 1.47 -8.14 19.64
N GLU A 3 0.42 -8.96 19.67
CA GLU A 3 -0.73 -8.82 18.79
C GLU A 3 -2.00 -8.93 19.62
N THR A 4 -2.85 -7.92 19.53
CA THR A 4 -4.21 -7.94 20.07
C THR A 4 -5.22 -8.08 18.94
N GLU A 5 -6.50 -8.08 19.28
CA GLU A 5 -7.58 -8.10 18.28
C GLU A 5 -7.50 -6.88 17.33
N ASP A 6 -7.18 -5.71 17.87
CA ASP A 6 -7.18 -4.43 17.16
C ASP A 6 -5.80 -3.86 16.84
N SER A 7 -4.70 -4.49 17.25
CA SER A 7 -3.38 -3.84 17.16
C SER A 7 -2.19 -4.79 17.12
N VAL A 8 -1.06 -4.25 16.67
CA VAL A 8 0.26 -4.90 16.74
C VAL A 8 1.29 -3.99 17.39
N ARG A 9 2.30 -4.59 18.02
CA ARG A 9 3.47 -3.90 18.56
C ARG A 9 4.74 -4.72 18.33
N VAL A 10 5.78 -4.06 17.81
CA VAL A 10 7.06 -4.69 17.44
C VAL A 10 8.17 -4.16 18.35
N GLY A 11 8.59 -4.95 19.33
CA GLY A 11 9.59 -4.53 20.32
C GLY A 11 9.12 -3.30 21.11
N ASP A 12 9.99 -2.32 21.28
CA ASP A 12 9.71 -1.08 22.00
C ASP A 12 8.97 -0.03 21.16
N SER A 13 8.54 -0.38 19.94
CA SER A 13 7.80 0.54 19.07
C SER A 13 6.43 0.92 19.65
N LYS A 14 5.87 2.01 19.12
CA LYS A 14 4.49 2.39 19.40
C LYS A 14 3.54 1.31 18.86
N ARG A 15 2.47 1.07 19.60
CA ARG A 15 1.37 0.20 19.16
C ARG A 15 0.71 0.79 17.91
N ILE A 16 0.46 -0.06 16.91
CA ILE A 16 -0.19 0.30 15.64
C ILE A 16 -1.58 -0.32 15.65
N MET A 17 -2.61 0.53 15.56
CA MET A 17 -4.01 0.10 15.52
C MET A 17 -4.40 -0.32 14.11
N LYS A 18 -5.34 -1.26 13.99
CA LYS A 18 -6.00 -1.57 12.74
C LYS A 18 -6.84 -0.35 12.28
N PRO A 19 -6.91 -0.05 10.97
CA PRO A 19 -6.20 -0.76 9.91
C PRO A 19 -4.70 -0.50 9.89
N PHE A 20 -3.92 -1.56 9.65
CA PHE A 20 -2.46 -1.48 9.48
C PHE A 20 -2.01 -2.34 8.31
N VAL A 21 -0.83 -2.04 7.78
CA VAL A 21 -0.20 -2.74 6.66
C VAL A 21 0.96 -3.59 7.16
N GLU A 22 1.06 -4.82 6.67
CA GLU A 22 2.18 -5.73 6.86
C GLU A 22 2.86 -6.00 5.51
N LYS A 23 4.11 -5.58 5.38
CA LYS A 23 4.91 -5.70 4.15
C LYS A 23 6.07 -6.67 4.36
N PRO A 24 6.38 -7.55 3.40
CA PRO A 24 7.65 -8.26 3.39
C PRO A 24 8.82 -7.27 3.47
N VAL A 25 9.92 -7.68 4.11
CA VAL A 25 11.15 -6.85 4.14
C VAL A 25 11.79 -6.71 2.75
N SER A 26 11.56 -7.67 1.86
CA SER A 26 12.03 -7.64 0.48
C SER A 26 11.12 -6.77 -0.38
N GLY A 27 11.68 -5.75 -1.05
CA GLY A 27 10.94 -4.90 -1.98
C GLY A 27 10.44 -5.62 -3.24
N GLU A 28 11.01 -6.79 -3.55
CA GLU A 28 10.59 -7.65 -4.67
C GLU A 28 9.38 -8.54 -4.32
N ASP A 29 9.06 -8.68 -3.04
CA ASP A 29 7.89 -9.42 -2.60
C ASP A 29 6.69 -8.49 -2.44
N HIS A 30 5.78 -8.57 -3.42
CA HIS A 30 4.58 -7.74 -3.48
C HIS A 30 3.40 -8.28 -2.66
N ASN A 31 3.59 -9.32 -1.82
CA ASN A 31 2.56 -9.87 -0.95
C ASN A 31 2.32 -8.97 0.28
N VAL A 32 1.72 -7.81 0.05
CA VAL A 32 1.40 -6.81 1.08
C VAL A 32 0.00 -7.04 1.65
N TYR A 33 -0.13 -7.14 2.97
CA TYR A 33 -1.38 -7.48 3.64
C TYR A 33 -1.89 -6.29 4.44
N ILE A 34 -3.20 -6.09 4.44
CA ILE A 34 -3.88 -5.01 5.17
C ILE A 34 -4.93 -5.65 6.07
N TYR A 35 -4.83 -5.44 7.37
CA TYR A 35 -5.74 -6.03 8.35
C TYR A 35 -6.73 -4.99 8.84
N PHE A 36 -8.02 -5.29 8.80
CA PHE A 36 -9.08 -4.36 9.19
C PHE A 36 -9.59 -4.65 10.61
N PRO A 37 -10.01 -3.62 11.37
CA PRO A 37 -10.54 -3.82 12.71
C PRO A 37 -11.87 -4.58 12.66
N PRO A 38 -12.24 -5.33 13.71
CA PRO A 38 -13.56 -5.99 13.80
C PRO A 38 -14.72 -5.00 13.61
N SER A 39 -14.57 -3.75 14.06
CA SER A 39 -15.55 -2.67 13.87
C SER A 39 -15.84 -2.34 12.40
N ALA A 40 -14.92 -2.69 11.48
CA ALA A 40 -15.08 -2.54 10.03
C ALA A 40 -15.36 -3.88 9.32
N GLY A 41 -15.77 -4.92 10.08
CA GLY A 41 -16.03 -6.27 9.56
C GLY A 41 -14.83 -7.21 9.63
N GLY A 42 -13.69 -6.76 10.16
CA GLY A 42 -12.47 -7.57 10.27
C GLY A 42 -11.90 -7.97 8.92
N GLY A 43 -11.17 -9.08 8.91
CA GLY A 43 -10.58 -9.66 7.72
C GLY A 43 -9.30 -8.98 7.26
N CYS A 44 -8.79 -9.48 6.15
CA CYS A 44 -7.53 -9.07 5.57
C CYS A 44 -7.66 -8.88 4.06
N LYS A 45 -7.06 -7.82 3.53
CA LYS A 45 -6.88 -7.64 2.10
C LYS A 45 -5.44 -7.96 1.73
N LYS A 46 -5.27 -8.94 0.84
CA LYS A 46 -3.98 -9.38 0.31
C LYS A 46 -3.75 -8.73 -1.03
N LEU A 47 -2.75 -7.87 -1.13
CA LEU A 47 -2.25 -7.31 -2.38
C LEU A 47 -1.24 -8.28 -2.98
N PHE A 48 -1.18 -8.29 -4.30
CA PHE A 48 -0.22 -9.11 -5.05
C PHE A 48 0.14 -8.43 -6.36
N ARG A 49 1.25 -8.87 -6.96
CA ARG A 49 1.60 -8.45 -8.33
C ARG A 49 0.44 -8.77 -9.26
N LYS A 50 -0.05 -7.75 -9.97
CA LYS A 50 -1.23 -7.81 -10.83
C LYS A 50 -1.25 -9.07 -11.69
N LYS A 51 -2.35 -9.82 -11.61
CA LYS A 51 -2.66 -10.97 -12.46
C LYS A 51 -3.97 -10.67 -13.18
N ASN A 52 -3.92 -10.57 -14.51
CA ASN A 52 -5.05 -10.17 -15.34
C ASN A 52 -5.64 -8.80 -14.94
N ASP A 53 -6.86 -8.78 -14.42
CA ASP A 53 -7.59 -7.59 -13.96
C ASP A 53 -7.67 -7.50 -12.43
N ARG A 54 -6.90 -8.32 -11.69
CA ARG A 54 -6.85 -8.32 -10.24
C ARG A 54 -5.49 -7.90 -9.69
N SER A 55 -5.52 -7.14 -8.59
CA SER A 55 -4.34 -6.67 -7.84
C SER A 55 -4.45 -6.86 -6.33
N SER A 56 -5.62 -7.26 -5.84
CA SER A 56 -5.82 -7.69 -4.46
C SER A 56 -7.08 -8.56 -4.33
N GLU A 57 -7.21 -9.22 -3.18
CA GLU A 57 -8.39 -9.99 -2.79
C GLU A 57 -8.63 -9.86 -1.27
N TYR A 58 -9.89 -9.91 -0.87
CA TYR A 58 -10.31 -9.76 0.53
C TYR A 58 -10.71 -11.12 1.12
N PHE A 59 -10.22 -11.39 2.33
CA PHE A 59 -10.37 -12.64 3.06
C PHE A 59 -10.95 -12.33 4.45
N PRO A 60 -12.28 -12.45 4.64
CA PRO A 60 -12.95 -12.10 5.90
C PRO A 60 -12.50 -12.95 7.10
N GLU A 61 -12.07 -14.18 6.86
CA GLU A 61 -11.64 -15.13 7.87
C GLU A 61 -10.24 -14.84 8.43
N ILE A 62 -9.42 -14.07 7.71
CA ILE A 62 -8.03 -13.80 8.09
C ILE A 62 -7.94 -12.52 8.92
N ASN A 63 -7.73 -12.67 10.22
CA ASN A 63 -7.69 -11.56 11.18
C ASN A 63 -6.36 -11.41 11.92
N ARG A 64 -5.45 -12.37 11.72
CA ARG A 64 -4.16 -12.48 12.38
C ARG A 64 -3.02 -12.29 11.40
N VAL A 65 -1.91 -11.72 11.89
CA VAL A 65 -0.71 -11.48 11.08
C VAL A 65 -0.01 -12.78 10.67
N ARG A 66 0.90 -12.71 9.69
CA ARG A 66 1.64 -13.90 9.23
C ARG A 66 2.62 -14.38 10.30
N ARG A 67 2.72 -15.71 10.45
CA ARG A 67 3.55 -16.41 11.46
C ARG A 67 4.35 -17.56 10.83
N ASP A 68 4.93 -17.32 9.67
CA ASP A 68 5.64 -18.31 8.85
C ASP A 68 7.17 -18.29 9.03
N GLY A 69 7.66 -17.55 10.01
CA GLY A 69 9.10 -17.40 10.29
C GLY A 69 9.80 -16.35 9.42
N GLN A 70 9.08 -15.61 8.58
CA GLN A 70 9.62 -14.50 7.81
C GLN A 70 9.55 -13.17 8.57
N SER A 71 10.29 -12.18 8.06
CA SER A 71 10.34 -10.83 8.62
C SER A 71 9.42 -9.87 7.86
N TYR A 72 8.73 -9.01 8.61
CA TYR A 72 7.77 -8.06 8.08
C TYR A 72 7.93 -6.67 8.69
N ILE A 73 7.57 -5.65 7.91
CA ILE A 73 7.44 -4.26 8.31
C ILE A 73 5.96 -3.99 8.57
N TYR A 74 5.66 -3.34 9.71
CA TYR A 74 4.31 -2.95 10.09
C TYR A 74 4.19 -1.42 10.10
N GLU A 75 3.18 -0.88 9.45
CA GLU A 75 2.91 0.56 9.39
C GLU A 75 1.41 0.86 9.55
N ALA A 76 1.10 2.05 10.04
CA ALA A 76 -0.28 2.52 10.09
C ALA A 76 -0.85 2.68 8.67
N PHE A 77 -2.09 2.26 8.46
CA PHE A 77 -2.75 2.44 7.18
C PHE A 77 -3.09 3.92 6.95
N LEU A 78 -2.75 4.44 5.76
CA LEU A 78 -3.06 5.81 5.38
C LEU A 78 -4.30 5.84 4.47
N PRO A 79 -5.40 6.51 4.87
CA PRO A 79 -6.58 6.64 4.03
C PRO A 79 -6.32 7.61 2.87
N THR A 80 -6.11 7.10 1.66
CA THR A 80 -5.73 7.90 0.48
C THR A 80 -6.89 8.26 -0.46
N GLY A 81 -8.14 8.04 -0.02
CA GLY A 81 -9.32 8.26 -0.88
C GLY A 81 -9.43 7.28 -2.06
N GLY A 82 -8.64 6.20 -2.07
CA GLY A 82 -8.74 5.13 -3.05
C GLY A 82 -7.86 5.29 -4.29
N THR A 83 -6.92 6.23 -4.28
CA THR A 83 -5.92 6.38 -5.35
C THR A 83 -4.50 6.41 -4.80
N ASP A 84 -3.56 5.87 -5.56
CA ASP A 84 -2.13 5.99 -5.30
C ASP A 84 -1.50 6.92 -6.33
N VAL A 85 -0.71 7.89 -5.88
CA VAL A 85 0.11 8.74 -6.76
C VAL A 85 1.42 8.01 -7.08
N LYS A 86 1.75 7.91 -8.36
CA LYS A 86 3.01 7.38 -8.89
C LYS A 86 3.83 8.54 -9.42
N VAL A 87 5.04 8.71 -8.90
CA VAL A 87 5.96 9.78 -9.28
C VAL A 87 7.16 9.17 -10.00
N TYR A 88 7.55 9.79 -11.11
CA TYR A 88 8.65 9.39 -11.97
C TYR A 88 9.59 10.58 -12.14
N THR A 89 10.85 10.47 -11.75
CA THR A 89 11.83 11.57 -11.79
C THR A 89 12.82 11.41 -12.94
N LEU A 90 13.27 12.54 -13.50
CA LEU A 90 14.37 12.62 -14.46
C LEU A 90 15.38 13.65 -13.94
N GLY A 91 16.27 13.19 -13.06
CA GLY A 91 17.09 14.08 -12.24
C GLY A 91 16.26 14.86 -11.21
N PRO A 92 16.91 15.70 -10.38
CA PRO A 92 16.27 16.36 -9.24
C PRO A 92 15.25 17.44 -9.63
N ASN A 93 15.28 17.93 -10.86
CA ASN A 93 14.53 19.10 -11.31
C ASN A 93 13.27 18.76 -12.12
N TYR A 94 13.05 17.49 -12.44
CA TYR A 94 11.89 17.05 -13.21
C TYR A 94 11.21 15.85 -12.56
N ALA A 95 9.89 15.95 -12.37
CA ALA A 95 9.04 14.88 -11.88
C ALA A 95 7.71 14.86 -12.64
N HIS A 96 7.35 13.71 -13.19
CA HIS A 96 6.02 13.43 -13.72
C HIS A 96 5.21 12.66 -12.66
N ALA A 97 3.93 12.98 -12.50
CA ALA A 97 3.05 12.30 -11.57
C ALA A 97 1.72 11.91 -12.20
N GLU A 98 1.26 10.71 -11.86
CA GLU A 98 -0.03 10.17 -12.26
C GLU A 98 -0.67 9.42 -11.09
N ALA A 99 -2.00 9.47 -10.97
CA ALA A 99 -2.75 8.69 -10.00
C ALA A 99 -3.34 7.44 -10.66
N ARG A 100 -3.39 6.35 -9.90
CA ARG A 100 -4.08 5.11 -10.26
C ARG A 100 -5.01 4.70 -9.15
N LYS A 101 -6.05 3.91 -9.47
CA LYS A 101 -6.89 3.30 -8.43
C LYS A 101 -6.03 2.44 -7.53
N SER A 102 -6.13 2.68 -6.23
CA SER A 102 -5.39 1.93 -5.22
C SER A 102 -5.89 0.49 -5.19
N PRO A 103 -4.99 -0.51 -5.13
CA PRO A 103 -5.39 -1.92 -5.03
C PRO A 103 -6.17 -2.19 -3.73
N VAL A 104 -6.14 -1.28 -2.75
CA VAL A 104 -6.86 -1.41 -1.47
C VAL A 104 -8.38 -1.26 -1.61
N VAL A 105 -8.89 -0.71 -2.72
CA VAL A 105 -10.32 -0.44 -2.92
C VAL A 105 -11.12 -1.74 -3.10
N ASP A 106 -11.08 -2.36 -4.29
CA ASP A 106 -11.80 -3.61 -4.59
C ASP A 106 -10.92 -4.65 -5.29
N GLY A 107 -9.63 -4.33 -5.48
CA GLY A 107 -8.67 -5.17 -6.19
C GLY A 107 -8.90 -5.32 -7.69
N ARG A 108 -9.92 -4.70 -8.29
CA ARG A 108 -10.16 -4.72 -9.74
C ARG A 108 -9.44 -3.56 -10.41
N VAL A 109 -8.63 -3.91 -11.40
CA VAL A 109 -7.86 -2.95 -12.18
C VAL A 109 -8.74 -2.32 -13.24
N LEU A 110 -8.89 -1.00 -13.17
CA LEU A 110 -9.64 -0.24 -14.16
C LEU A 110 -8.87 -0.16 -15.48
N ARG A 111 -9.54 -0.48 -16.58
CA ARG A 111 -8.96 -0.47 -17.93
C ARG A 111 -9.78 0.40 -18.89
N THR A 112 -9.09 1.02 -19.84
CA THR A 112 -9.68 1.74 -20.98
C THR A 112 -10.24 0.74 -22.01
N ALA A 113 -10.94 1.25 -23.02
CA ALA A 113 -11.44 0.43 -24.13
C ALA A 113 -10.32 -0.32 -24.88
N GLU A 114 -9.11 0.25 -24.91
CA GLU A 114 -7.90 -0.35 -25.51
C GLU A 114 -7.18 -1.32 -24.55
N GLY A 115 -7.74 -1.59 -23.38
CA GLY A 115 -7.19 -2.51 -22.39
C GLY A 115 -6.03 -1.95 -21.55
N LYS A 116 -5.68 -0.67 -21.69
CA LYS A 116 -4.65 -0.01 -20.86
C LYS A 116 -5.20 0.32 -19.47
N GLU A 117 -4.35 0.32 -18.45
CA GLU A 117 -4.77 0.73 -17.10
C GLU A 117 -5.07 2.23 -17.05
N VAL A 118 -6.20 2.59 -16.44
CA VAL A 118 -6.64 3.99 -16.33
C VAL A 118 -5.70 4.76 -15.42
N ARG A 119 -5.32 5.97 -15.85
CA ARG A 119 -4.42 6.90 -15.14
C ARG A 119 -5.02 8.29 -15.15
N PHE A 120 -4.86 9.01 -14.05
CA PHE A 120 -5.30 10.40 -13.92
C PHE A 120 -4.08 11.31 -13.77
N PRO A 121 -4.01 12.44 -14.48
CA PRO A 121 -2.90 13.38 -14.33
C PRO A 121 -2.87 13.97 -12.92
N VAL A 122 -1.67 14.10 -12.33
CA VAL A 122 -1.48 14.72 -11.02
C VAL A 122 -0.48 15.85 -11.15
N LEU A 123 -0.84 17.03 -10.63
CA LEU A 123 0.09 18.15 -10.46
C LEU A 123 0.64 18.11 -9.04
N LEU A 124 1.93 17.83 -8.91
CA LEU A 124 2.61 17.86 -7.62
C LEU A 124 2.66 19.29 -7.08
N ASN A 125 2.30 19.44 -5.82
CA ASN A 125 2.48 20.70 -5.09
C ASN A 125 3.98 20.93 -4.78
N PRO A 126 4.38 22.14 -4.34
CA PRO A 126 5.79 22.44 -4.05
C PRO A 126 6.44 21.50 -3.02
N TYR A 127 5.69 21.05 -2.02
CA TYR A 127 6.17 20.12 -1.00
C TYR A 127 6.43 18.73 -1.58
N GLU A 128 5.53 18.20 -2.41
CA GLU A 128 5.70 16.91 -3.07
C GLU A 128 6.83 16.92 -4.09
N LYS A 129 7.07 18.05 -4.77
CA LYS A 129 8.25 18.22 -5.63
C LYS A 129 9.54 18.14 -4.84
N GLU A 130 9.58 18.70 -3.64
CA GLU A 130 10.74 18.60 -2.76
C GLU A 130 10.98 17.17 -2.28
N ILE A 131 9.91 16.41 -1.97
CA ILE A 131 10.02 14.97 -1.70
C ILE A 131 10.64 14.23 -2.90
N ALA A 132 10.14 14.48 -4.12
CA ALA A 132 10.66 13.85 -5.33
C ALA A 132 12.14 14.17 -5.58
N ARG A 133 12.53 15.43 -5.33
CA ARG A 133 13.93 15.89 -5.40
C ARG A 133 14.80 15.16 -4.38
N ALA A 134 14.38 15.10 -3.12
CA ALA A 134 15.11 14.45 -2.04
C ALA A 134 15.31 12.95 -2.31
N VAL A 135 14.28 12.23 -2.76
CA VAL A 135 14.38 10.82 -3.16
C VAL A 135 15.41 10.62 -4.26
N THR A 136 15.39 11.48 -5.28
CA THR A 136 16.31 11.38 -6.43
C THR A 136 17.77 11.63 -6.03
N LEU A 137 18.02 12.54 -5.08
CA LEU A 137 19.38 12.83 -4.60
C LEU A 137 19.92 11.80 -3.61
N ALA A 138 19.04 11.01 -2.99
CA ALA A 138 19.42 9.91 -2.09
C ALA A 138 19.60 8.56 -2.81
N SER A 139 19.32 8.52 -4.12
CA SER A 139 19.41 7.31 -4.97
C SER A 139 20.83 7.07 -5.51
#